data_AF-A0A971TUI3-F1
#
_entry.id   AF-A0A971TUI3-F1
#
_cell.length_a   1.000
_cell.length_b   1.000
_cell.length_c   1.000
_cell.angle_alpha   90.00
_cell.angle_beta   90.00
_cell.angle_gamma   90.00
#
_symmetry.space_group_name_H-M   'P 1'
#
loop_
_entity.id
_entity.type
_entity.pdbx_description
1 polymer ?
#
loop_
_entity_poly.entity_id
_entity_poly.type
_entity_poly.pdbx_seq_one_letter_code
_entity_poly.pdbx_strand_id
1 'polypeptide(L)'
;MSLKIFTLQLTGKMGDAARIEQTRHQLEETYRAFLEAGKSPEFQRYTELDGWVASGTPEQRRLALQKEVFKGSPEFHQEKEFHTLAANRKIRDFLKMEGSADLARFLKLEDSEKLKNYWELKDYAEGEFQREMREINSRKFVGSPEERLLKELAKLKKNKGLKAYFRLKDSAALKKHQEFRNNPKLQRFLAFKSNPPREKEARSEWNALKNDPEIRDFFRMEKSSDLKLYHKMEGRHVIARFEELTRETGTEEFRQKVTYLKDPRKLEKSDAWKKFRRYKELGTSDDVVFFRKFKKSPLYRNYLDMKDSFQLGRYRELKALTASAAFREKKTWLEDARKWEKSEEYAQLQEFLRLKKHPKVALYNQYKEGDHFRFLQEWQVTFSDRFDGQGSDGKWIFNTLWGERFPGTPFSQPADLQGYSGGRNTLFKEGRLAIQVRREKVAGKRWQPGAGFVPTDFAYSSDLLSTAGRFAQKEGIFEVKVKFSPLPEVVSSCHLLGEEPGHQLTLVETGPQPRLGVLVFSGNEKPRFEGVDLKHLKRDKFYIFRLEWEGSHFTWKINDCPVFETRLSKPDGPVHFNMLSLVVGEIPGSRLPVNFEVGWVRCYGKKNG
;
A
#
# COMPACT_ATOMS: atom_id res chain seq x y z
N MET A 1 -67.10 -45.39 22.57
CA MET A 1 -65.70 -44.92 22.41
C MET A 1 -65.22 -43.99 23.53
N SER A 2 -66.01 -43.77 24.60
CA SER A 2 -65.64 -43.02 25.82
C SER A 2 -64.25 -43.27 26.43
N LEU A 3 -63.74 -44.51 26.37
CA LEU A 3 -62.49 -44.90 27.04
C LEU A 3 -61.27 -44.14 26.48
N LYS A 4 -61.28 -43.80 25.17
CA LYS A 4 -60.17 -43.12 24.50
C LYS A 4 -59.90 -41.73 25.09
N ILE A 5 -60.94 -40.92 25.31
CA ILE A 5 -60.84 -39.59 25.92
C ILE A 5 -60.33 -39.70 27.37
N PHE A 6 -60.88 -40.65 28.13
CA PHE A 6 -60.46 -40.91 29.50
C PHE A 6 -58.96 -41.29 29.57
N THR A 7 -58.49 -42.19 28.71
CA THR A 7 -57.07 -42.57 28.63
C THR A 7 -56.17 -41.41 28.22
N LEU A 8 -56.56 -40.60 27.24
CA LEU A 8 -55.79 -39.42 26.80
C LEU A 8 -55.65 -38.37 27.91
N GLN A 9 -56.67 -38.22 28.76
CA GLN A 9 -56.61 -37.34 29.93
C GLN A 9 -55.77 -37.91 31.07
N LEU A 10 -55.90 -39.20 31.38
CA LEU A 10 -55.14 -39.84 32.46
C LEU A 10 -53.63 -39.86 32.16
N THR A 11 -53.27 -40.12 30.90
CA THR A 11 -51.88 -40.15 30.45
C THR A 11 -51.29 -38.76 30.21
N GLY A 12 -52.08 -37.69 30.38
CA GLY A 12 -51.67 -36.30 30.13
C GLY A 12 -51.49 -35.95 28.65
N LYS A 13 -51.68 -36.91 27.73
CA LYS A 13 -51.46 -36.74 26.29
C LYS A 13 -52.39 -35.71 25.64
N MET A 14 -53.60 -35.52 26.17
CA MET A 14 -54.55 -34.52 25.67
C MET A 14 -54.06 -33.08 25.85
N GLY A 15 -53.16 -32.82 26.79
CA GLY A 15 -52.65 -31.47 27.06
C GLY A 15 -53.72 -30.48 27.55
N ASP A 16 -53.29 -29.23 27.72
CA ASP A 16 -54.13 -28.10 28.11
C ASP A 16 -54.26 -27.11 26.94
N ALA A 17 -55.45 -26.57 26.72
CA ALA A 17 -55.74 -25.68 25.60
C ALA A 17 -54.82 -24.44 25.60
N ALA A 18 -54.56 -23.83 26.76
CA ALA A 18 -53.72 -22.64 26.86
C ALA A 18 -52.26 -22.94 26.49
N ARG A 19 -51.75 -24.11 26.89
CA ARG A 19 -50.39 -24.55 26.52
C ARG A 19 -50.25 -24.83 25.02
N ILE A 20 -51.28 -25.40 24.40
CA ILE A 20 -51.32 -25.62 22.95
C ILE A 20 -51.30 -24.28 22.22
N GLU A 21 -52.13 -23.32 22.63
CA GLU A 21 -52.15 -21.97 22.04
C GLU A 21 -50.79 -21.29 22.18
N GLN A 22 -50.16 -21.35 23.35
CA GLN A 22 -48.83 -20.80 23.58
C GLN A 22 -47.79 -21.45 22.65
N THR A 23 -47.83 -22.77 22.49
CA THR A 23 -46.91 -23.51 21.63
C THR A 23 -47.09 -23.13 20.15
N ARG A 24 -48.34 -23.04 19.69
CA ARG A 24 -48.68 -22.60 18.32
C ARG A 24 -48.25 -21.14 18.07
N HIS A 25 -48.47 -20.24 19.04
CA HIS A 25 -48.03 -18.85 18.95
C HIS A 25 -46.51 -18.73 18.85
N GLN A 26 -45.78 -19.44 19.71
CA GLN A 26 -44.31 -19.49 19.64
C GLN A 26 -43.81 -20.03 18.31
N LEU A 27 -44.51 -21.03 17.73
CA LEU A 27 -44.19 -21.56 16.41
C LEU A 27 -44.42 -20.50 15.31
N GLU A 28 -45.52 -19.75 15.37
CA GLU A 28 -45.79 -18.64 14.46
C GLU A 28 -44.72 -17.54 14.54
N GLU A 29 -44.32 -17.15 15.75
CA GLU A 29 -43.24 -16.17 15.96
C GLU A 29 -41.89 -16.68 15.45
N THR A 30 -41.56 -17.93 15.75
CA THR A 30 -40.32 -18.58 15.27
C THR A 30 -40.31 -18.66 13.75
N TYR A 31 -41.44 -18.96 13.11
CA TYR A 31 -41.56 -19.00 11.66
C TYR A 31 -41.37 -17.62 11.03
N ARG A 32 -41.95 -16.56 11.62
CA ARG A 32 -41.71 -15.18 11.16
C ARG A 32 -40.24 -14.82 11.28
N ALA A 33 -39.62 -15.10 12.42
CA ALA A 33 -38.19 -14.86 12.64
C ALA A 33 -37.31 -15.66 11.66
N PHE A 34 -37.70 -16.89 11.33
CA PHE A 34 -37.04 -17.72 10.31
C PHE A 34 -37.11 -17.07 8.91
N LEU A 35 -38.29 -16.60 8.49
CA LEU A 35 -38.46 -15.91 7.21
C LEU A 35 -37.67 -14.60 7.14
N GLU A 36 -37.63 -13.84 8.24
CA GLU A 36 -36.83 -12.61 8.34
C GLU A 36 -35.33 -12.91 8.32
N ALA A 37 -34.89 -13.96 9.01
CA ALA A 37 -33.51 -14.41 9.02
C ALA A 37 -33.01 -14.75 7.61
N GLY A 38 -33.82 -15.46 6.82
CA GLY A 38 -33.49 -15.80 5.43
C GLY A 38 -33.34 -14.60 4.49
N LYS A 39 -33.96 -13.46 4.82
CA LYS A 39 -33.86 -12.20 4.06
C LYS A 39 -32.83 -11.22 4.63
N SER A 40 -32.18 -11.59 5.73
CA SER A 40 -31.30 -10.67 6.44
C SER A 40 -29.96 -10.45 5.71
N PRO A 41 -29.38 -9.23 5.76
CA PRO A 41 -28.05 -8.98 5.19
C PRO A 41 -26.98 -9.88 5.80
N GLU A 42 -27.11 -10.20 7.09
CA GLU A 42 -26.18 -11.11 7.77
C GLU A 42 -26.21 -12.52 7.18
N PHE A 43 -27.40 -13.03 6.83
CA PHE A 43 -27.53 -14.33 6.20
C PHE A 43 -27.05 -14.33 4.75
N GLN A 44 -27.35 -13.28 3.97
CA GLN A 44 -26.84 -13.14 2.61
C GLN A 44 -25.30 -13.14 2.58
N ARG A 45 -24.68 -12.32 3.45
CA ARG A 45 -23.22 -12.27 3.59
C ARG A 45 -22.64 -13.62 4.06
N TYR A 46 -23.33 -14.30 4.97
CA TYR A 46 -22.96 -15.65 5.39
C TYR A 46 -22.96 -16.61 4.19
N THR A 47 -24.01 -16.63 3.36
CA THR A 47 -24.10 -17.52 2.20
C THR A 47 -23.01 -17.24 1.16
N GLU A 48 -22.69 -15.97 0.90
CA GLU A 48 -21.56 -15.60 0.03
C GLU A 48 -20.23 -16.17 0.57
N LEU A 49 -19.95 -15.94 1.85
CA LEU A 49 -18.73 -16.41 2.48
C LEU A 49 -18.69 -17.93 2.63
N ASP A 50 -19.81 -18.58 2.86
CA ASP A 50 -19.93 -20.05 2.92
C ASP A 50 -19.57 -20.66 1.55
N GLY A 51 -20.07 -20.07 0.45
CA GLY A 51 -19.68 -20.45 -0.90
C GLY A 51 -18.20 -20.22 -1.18
N TRP A 52 -17.65 -19.09 -0.75
CA TRP A 52 -16.21 -18.80 -0.87
C TRP A 52 -15.35 -19.78 -0.06
N VAL A 53 -15.74 -20.12 1.17
CA VAL A 53 -15.04 -21.12 2.00
C VAL A 53 -15.14 -22.51 1.36
N ALA A 54 -16.33 -22.91 0.91
CA ALA A 54 -16.56 -24.20 0.25
C ALA A 54 -15.76 -24.36 -1.04
N SER A 55 -15.43 -23.27 -1.74
CA SER A 55 -14.59 -23.31 -2.95
C SER A 55 -13.14 -23.73 -2.68
N GLY A 56 -12.69 -23.75 -1.42
CA GLY A 56 -11.29 -24.03 -1.05
C GLY A 56 -10.33 -22.86 -1.34
N THR A 57 -10.82 -21.74 -1.87
CA THR A 57 -10.05 -20.50 -2.12
C THR A 57 -9.26 -20.01 -0.89
N PRO A 58 -9.83 -19.95 0.34
CA PRO A 58 -9.07 -19.47 1.51
C PRO A 58 -7.84 -20.34 1.79
N GLU A 59 -7.98 -21.66 1.68
CA GLU A 59 -6.90 -22.61 1.91
C GLU A 59 -5.81 -22.51 0.84
N GLN A 60 -6.19 -22.38 -0.43
CA GLN A 60 -5.25 -22.15 -1.52
C GLN A 60 -4.45 -20.86 -1.30
N ARG A 61 -5.12 -19.77 -0.90
CA ARG A 61 -4.47 -18.48 -0.64
C ARG A 61 -3.53 -18.55 0.56
N ARG A 62 -3.94 -19.21 1.64
CA ARG A 62 -3.09 -19.47 2.81
C ARG A 62 -1.81 -20.20 2.42
N LEU A 63 -1.94 -21.28 1.65
CA LEU A 63 -0.80 -22.06 1.16
C LEU A 63 0.10 -21.25 0.20
N ALA A 64 -0.47 -20.39 -0.65
CA ALA A 64 0.30 -19.50 -1.52
C ALA A 64 1.13 -18.50 -0.70
N LEU A 65 0.52 -17.84 0.30
CA LEU A 65 1.21 -16.88 1.17
C LEU A 65 2.30 -17.53 2.03
N GLN A 66 2.11 -18.79 2.44
CA GLN A 66 3.15 -19.57 3.14
C GLN A 66 4.37 -19.85 2.25
N LYS A 67 4.18 -19.97 0.93
CA LYS A 67 5.27 -20.18 -0.03
C LYS A 67 6.02 -18.89 -0.39
N GLU A 68 5.40 -17.72 -0.21
CA GLU A 68 6.02 -16.41 -0.44
C GLU A 68 7.06 -16.05 0.63
N VAL A 69 8.17 -16.76 0.71
CA VAL A 69 9.22 -16.52 1.72
C VAL A 69 10.34 -15.63 1.19
N PHE A 70 11.00 -14.90 2.07
CA PHE A 70 12.15 -14.07 1.69
C PHE A 70 13.29 -14.91 1.10
N LYS A 71 13.63 -16.04 1.71
CA LYS A 71 14.72 -16.90 1.22
C LYS A 71 14.38 -17.49 -0.16
N GLY A 72 15.18 -17.16 -1.17
CA GLY A 72 14.96 -17.58 -2.56
C GLY A 72 14.05 -16.64 -3.38
N SER A 73 13.55 -15.56 -2.77
CA SER A 73 12.87 -14.48 -3.50
C SER A 73 13.87 -13.66 -4.33
N PRO A 74 13.39 -12.93 -5.37
CA PRO A 74 14.20 -11.94 -6.08
C PRO A 74 14.87 -10.93 -5.15
N GLU A 75 14.15 -10.48 -4.12
CA GLU A 75 14.63 -9.52 -3.12
C GLU A 75 15.82 -10.09 -2.34
N PHE A 76 15.75 -11.37 -1.92
CA PHE A 76 16.88 -12.04 -1.27
C PHE A 76 18.10 -12.14 -2.18
N HIS A 77 17.91 -12.44 -3.46
CA HIS A 77 19.02 -12.48 -4.42
C HIS A 77 19.65 -11.11 -4.64
N GLN A 78 18.84 -10.04 -4.72
CA GLN A 78 19.31 -8.66 -4.83
C GLN A 78 20.09 -8.21 -3.58
N GLU A 79 19.60 -8.51 -2.38
CA GLU A 79 20.30 -8.19 -1.12
C GLU A 79 21.60 -8.98 -0.99
N LYS A 80 21.60 -10.27 -1.35
CA LYS A 80 22.81 -11.11 -1.36
C LYS A 80 23.84 -10.59 -2.37
N GLU A 81 23.40 -10.22 -3.57
CA GLU A 81 24.26 -9.61 -4.59
C GLU A 81 24.85 -8.30 -4.07
N PHE A 82 24.04 -7.44 -3.45
CA PHE A 82 24.48 -6.19 -2.83
C PHE A 82 25.57 -6.44 -1.80
N HIS A 83 25.36 -7.35 -0.85
CA HIS A 83 26.37 -7.68 0.15
C HIS A 83 27.66 -8.23 -0.45
N THR A 84 27.54 -9.03 -1.51
CA THR A 84 28.70 -9.59 -2.24
C THR A 84 29.52 -8.47 -2.90
N LEU A 85 28.85 -7.54 -3.59
CA LEU A 85 29.49 -6.38 -4.22
C LEU A 85 30.04 -5.41 -3.17
N ALA A 86 29.34 -5.21 -2.05
CA ALA A 86 29.80 -4.39 -0.94
C ALA A 86 31.10 -4.93 -0.30
N ALA A 87 31.25 -6.26 -0.25
CA ALA A 87 32.45 -6.92 0.25
C ALA A 87 33.62 -6.90 -0.75
N ASN A 88 33.34 -6.71 -2.05
CA ASN A 88 34.34 -6.71 -3.11
C ASN A 88 35.41 -5.65 -2.83
N ARG A 89 36.67 -6.10 -2.78
CA ARG A 89 37.83 -5.26 -2.46
C ARG A 89 37.97 -4.08 -3.43
N LYS A 90 37.80 -4.29 -4.75
CA LYS A 90 37.97 -3.23 -5.76
C LYS A 90 36.94 -2.11 -5.59
N ILE A 91 35.69 -2.47 -5.29
CA ILE A 91 34.62 -1.50 -5.00
C ILE A 91 34.94 -0.73 -3.72
N ARG A 92 35.35 -1.40 -2.65
CA ARG A 92 35.72 -0.73 -1.39
C ARG A 92 36.92 0.21 -1.56
N ASP A 93 37.96 -0.23 -2.26
CA ASP A 93 39.14 0.59 -2.54
C ASP A 93 38.77 1.78 -3.43
N PHE A 94 37.85 1.61 -4.40
CA PHE A 94 37.29 2.70 -5.20
C PHE A 94 36.55 3.72 -4.31
N LEU A 95 35.58 3.28 -3.50
CA LEU A 95 34.78 4.16 -2.65
C LEU A 95 35.65 4.91 -1.63
N LYS A 96 36.69 4.25 -1.11
CA LYS A 96 37.70 4.88 -0.24
C LYS A 96 38.47 5.99 -0.97
N MET A 97 38.81 5.77 -2.25
CA MET A 97 39.54 6.74 -3.06
C MET A 97 38.66 7.90 -3.52
N GLU A 98 37.42 7.62 -3.95
CA GLU A 98 36.45 8.60 -4.47
C GLU A 98 36.20 9.75 -3.48
N GLY A 99 36.12 9.44 -2.17
CA GLY A 99 35.96 10.43 -1.12
C GLY A 99 37.26 10.91 -0.46
N SER A 100 38.43 10.54 -0.99
CA SER A 100 39.72 10.86 -0.34
C SER A 100 40.17 12.29 -0.60
N ALA A 101 40.73 12.93 0.44
CA ALA A 101 41.38 14.24 0.31
C ALA A 101 42.56 14.21 -0.66
N ASP A 102 43.25 13.06 -0.77
CA ASP A 102 44.36 12.88 -1.69
C ASP A 102 43.91 12.91 -3.17
N LEU A 103 42.78 12.28 -3.51
CA LEU A 103 42.21 12.36 -4.87
C LEU A 103 41.78 13.80 -5.20
N ALA A 104 41.12 14.49 -4.26
CA ALA A 104 40.72 15.88 -4.44
C ALA A 104 41.95 16.79 -4.63
N ARG A 105 43.01 16.59 -3.84
CA ARG A 105 44.29 17.28 -3.99
C ARG A 105 44.92 16.99 -5.35
N PHE A 106 44.92 15.73 -5.79
CA PHE A 106 45.48 15.33 -7.07
C PHE A 106 44.78 16.00 -8.26
N LEU A 107 43.45 15.97 -8.29
CA LEU A 107 42.65 16.60 -9.36
C LEU A 107 42.87 18.13 -9.38
N LYS A 108 42.92 18.78 -8.21
CA LYS A 108 43.22 20.22 -8.13
C LYS A 108 44.63 20.56 -8.60
N LEU A 109 45.59 19.69 -8.34
CA LEU A 109 46.98 19.88 -8.75
C LEU A 109 47.17 19.66 -10.25
N GLU A 110 46.40 18.77 -10.88
CA GLU A 110 46.50 18.45 -12.31
C GLU A 110 46.47 19.69 -13.20
N ASP A 111 45.56 20.63 -12.92
CA ASP A 111 45.42 21.89 -13.66
C ASP A 111 46.21 23.06 -13.07
N SER A 112 47.00 22.82 -12.02
CA SER A 112 47.73 23.89 -11.34
C SER A 112 48.83 24.47 -12.21
N GLU A 113 48.96 25.80 -12.20
CA GLU A 113 50.06 26.53 -12.85
C GLU A 113 51.42 26.01 -12.42
N LYS A 114 51.55 25.55 -11.16
CA LYS A 114 52.79 24.97 -10.63
C LYS A 114 53.21 23.70 -11.39
N LEU A 115 52.27 22.82 -11.72
CA LEU A 115 52.54 21.59 -12.46
C LEU A 115 52.76 21.86 -13.94
N LYS A 116 52.01 22.77 -14.57
CA LYS A 116 52.27 23.22 -15.94
C LYS A 116 53.70 23.75 -16.08
N ASN A 117 54.08 24.69 -15.20
CA ASN A 117 55.44 25.23 -15.14
C ASN A 117 56.50 24.14 -14.92
N TYR A 118 56.22 23.14 -14.08
CA TYR A 118 57.15 22.01 -13.88
C TYR A 118 57.35 21.20 -15.16
N TRP A 119 56.27 20.87 -15.88
CA TRP A 119 56.36 20.08 -17.11
C TRP A 119 57.03 20.85 -18.24
N GLU A 120 56.70 22.14 -18.43
CA GLU A 120 57.38 23.01 -19.40
C GLU A 120 58.88 23.11 -19.14
N LEU A 121 59.27 23.34 -17.87
CA LEU A 121 60.67 23.41 -17.48
C LEU A 121 61.38 22.05 -17.54
N LYS A 122 60.65 20.94 -17.36
CA LYS A 122 61.18 19.58 -17.54
C LYS A 122 61.53 19.35 -19.00
N ASP A 123 60.61 19.68 -19.91
CA ASP A 123 60.81 19.52 -21.35
C ASP A 123 61.96 20.42 -21.83
N TYR A 124 62.02 21.67 -21.36
CA TYR A 124 63.16 22.57 -21.59
C TYR A 124 64.48 21.98 -21.05
N ALA A 125 64.49 21.43 -19.84
CA ALA A 125 65.67 20.84 -19.21
C ALA A 125 66.21 19.58 -19.95
N GLU A 126 65.31 18.79 -20.52
CA GLU A 126 65.61 17.58 -21.30
C GLU A 126 66.04 17.92 -22.75
N GLY A 127 65.62 19.07 -23.28
CA GLY A 127 65.92 19.53 -24.64
C GLY A 127 66.86 20.74 -24.72
N GLU A 128 66.28 21.94 -24.78
CA GLU A 128 66.98 23.20 -25.11
C GLU A 128 68.10 23.55 -24.11
N PHE A 129 67.90 23.30 -22.82
CA PHE A 129 68.93 23.52 -21.80
C PHE A 129 70.22 22.74 -22.10
N GLN A 130 70.12 21.51 -22.60
CA GLN A 130 71.29 20.70 -22.96
C GLN A 130 72.07 21.31 -24.12
N ARG A 131 71.40 22.05 -25.01
CA ARG A 131 72.03 22.77 -26.12
C ARG A 131 72.70 24.04 -25.61
N GLU A 132 71.97 24.88 -24.88
CA GLU A 132 72.49 26.13 -24.30
C GLU A 132 73.66 25.88 -23.34
N MET A 133 73.59 24.83 -22.51
CA MET A 133 74.68 24.44 -21.61
C MET A 133 75.94 24.08 -22.38
N ARG A 134 75.82 23.30 -23.47
CA ARG A 134 76.96 22.96 -24.34
C ARG A 134 77.54 24.21 -24.99
N GLU A 135 76.68 25.10 -25.49
CA GLU A 135 77.09 26.34 -26.13
C GLU A 135 77.84 27.26 -25.15
N ILE A 136 77.29 27.55 -23.98
CA ILE A 136 77.92 28.41 -22.96
C ILE A 136 79.26 27.83 -22.48
N ASN A 137 79.33 26.52 -22.26
CA ASN A 137 80.56 25.85 -21.83
C ASN A 137 81.63 25.78 -22.94
N SER A 138 81.21 25.79 -24.22
CA SER A 138 82.15 25.82 -25.35
C SER A 138 82.85 27.17 -25.51
N ARG A 139 82.22 28.27 -25.06
CA ARG A 139 82.77 29.63 -25.10
C ARG A 139 83.85 29.83 -24.01
N LYS A 140 85.07 29.37 -24.30
CA LYS A 140 86.23 29.45 -23.38
C LYS A 140 87.17 30.55 -23.81
N PHE A 141 87.85 31.19 -22.85
CA PHE A 141 88.90 32.15 -23.15
C PHE A 141 90.10 31.48 -23.83
N VAL A 142 90.50 30.29 -23.40
CA VAL A 142 91.59 29.53 -24.02
C VAL A 142 91.19 29.08 -25.43
N GLY A 143 91.98 29.46 -26.43
CA GLY A 143 91.72 29.19 -27.85
C GLY A 143 90.82 30.22 -28.55
N SER A 144 90.27 31.19 -27.80
CA SER A 144 89.39 32.23 -28.35
C SER A 144 90.13 33.25 -29.23
N PRO A 145 89.42 33.93 -30.16
CA PRO A 145 89.95 35.10 -30.86
C PRO A 145 90.51 36.16 -29.90
N GLU A 146 89.83 36.40 -28.78
CA GLU A 146 90.21 37.40 -27.78
C GLU A 146 91.55 37.06 -27.10
N GLU A 147 91.82 35.78 -26.81
CA GLU A 147 93.12 35.34 -26.31
C GLU A 147 94.22 35.51 -27.36
N ARG A 148 93.93 35.23 -28.65
CA ARG A 148 94.89 35.42 -29.74
C ARG A 148 95.29 36.88 -29.88
N LEU A 149 94.31 37.80 -29.85
CA LEU A 149 94.54 39.25 -29.91
C LEU A 149 95.38 39.73 -28.71
N LEU A 150 95.09 39.25 -27.49
CA LEU A 150 95.88 39.58 -26.31
C LEU A 150 97.30 39.00 -26.34
N LYS A 151 97.49 37.76 -26.84
CA LYS A 151 98.82 37.15 -27.03
C LYS A 151 99.63 37.88 -28.10
N GLU A 152 98.98 38.25 -29.20
CA GLU A 152 99.58 39.03 -30.29
C GLU A 152 100.05 40.39 -29.77
N LEU A 153 99.17 41.13 -29.08
CA LEU A 153 99.52 42.40 -28.45
C LEU A 153 100.65 42.25 -27.42
N ALA A 154 100.61 41.22 -26.57
CA ALA A 154 101.67 40.96 -25.59
C ALA A 154 103.02 40.64 -26.25
N LYS A 155 103.03 39.94 -27.39
CA LYS A 155 104.23 39.65 -28.18
C LYS A 155 104.77 40.92 -28.84
N LEU A 156 103.90 41.74 -29.43
CA LEU A 156 104.28 43.02 -30.03
C LEU A 156 104.81 44.02 -28.98
N LYS A 157 104.22 44.08 -27.78
CA LYS A 157 104.75 44.86 -26.65
C LYS A 157 106.17 44.46 -26.25
N LYS A 158 106.59 43.22 -26.48
CA LYS A 158 107.96 42.72 -26.18
C LYS A 158 108.96 42.96 -27.32
N ASN A 159 108.52 43.35 -28.50
CA ASN A 159 109.38 43.57 -29.64
C ASN A 159 110.32 44.77 -29.40
N LYS A 160 111.63 44.51 -29.38
CA LYS A 160 112.67 45.52 -29.12
C LYS A 160 112.64 46.66 -30.14
N GLY A 161 112.31 46.37 -31.40
CA GLY A 161 112.16 47.36 -32.46
C GLY A 161 110.95 48.29 -32.25
N LEU A 162 109.78 47.75 -31.89
CA LEU A 162 108.61 48.56 -31.55
C LEU A 162 108.88 49.44 -30.33
N LYS A 163 109.54 48.90 -29.29
CA LYS A 163 109.93 49.68 -28.11
C LYS A 163 110.86 50.84 -28.47
N ALA A 164 111.90 50.59 -29.26
CA ALA A 164 112.82 51.63 -29.72
C ALA A 164 112.08 52.66 -30.59
N TYR A 165 111.18 52.21 -31.48
CA TYR A 165 110.35 53.07 -32.33
C TYR A 165 109.49 54.03 -31.50
N PHE A 166 108.62 53.51 -30.61
CA PHE A 166 107.76 54.35 -29.77
C PHE A 166 108.55 55.21 -28.77
N ARG A 167 109.76 54.79 -28.36
CA ARG A 167 110.64 55.58 -27.49
C ARG A 167 111.30 56.75 -28.22
N LEU A 168 111.61 56.59 -29.50
CA LEU A 168 112.34 57.59 -30.29
C LEU A 168 111.47 58.47 -31.19
N LYS A 169 110.32 57.96 -31.69
CA LYS A 169 109.46 58.64 -32.68
C LYS A 169 109.06 60.06 -32.28
N ASP A 170 108.86 60.28 -30.98
CA ASP A 170 108.50 61.57 -30.40
C ASP A 170 109.62 62.16 -29.52
N SER A 171 110.81 61.56 -29.53
CA SER A 171 111.92 62.00 -28.68
C SER A 171 112.59 63.26 -29.20
N ALA A 172 112.86 64.20 -28.30
CA ALA A 172 113.62 65.41 -28.62
C ALA A 172 115.04 65.09 -29.12
N ALA A 173 115.62 63.98 -28.66
CA ALA A 173 116.95 63.53 -29.08
C ALA A 173 117.00 63.11 -30.55
N LEU A 174 115.99 62.39 -31.06
CA LEU A 174 115.91 62.00 -32.47
C LEU A 174 115.76 63.23 -33.38
N LYS A 175 114.92 64.19 -32.99
CA LYS A 175 114.72 65.44 -33.75
C LYS A 175 116.02 66.24 -33.88
N LYS A 176 116.71 66.48 -32.76
CA LYS A 176 118.03 67.13 -32.75
C LYS A 176 119.06 66.39 -33.60
N HIS A 177 119.07 65.06 -33.57
CA HIS A 177 119.96 64.23 -34.39
C HIS A 177 119.70 64.42 -35.89
N GLN A 178 118.44 64.38 -36.31
CA GLN A 178 118.05 64.58 -37.71
C GLN A 178 118.43 65.99 -38.21
N GLU A 179 118.22 67.02 -37.39
CA GLU A 179 118.59 68.40 -37.69
C GLU A 179 120.12 68.58 -37.80
N PHE A 180 120.89 68.00 -36.86
CA PHE A 180 122.35 68.14 -36.82
C PHE A 180 123.08 67.45 -37.98
N ARG A 181 122.42 66.50 -38.67
CA ARG A 181 122.97 65.80 -39.84
C ARG A 181 123.40 66.75 -40.98
N ASN A 182 122.70 67.88 -41.11
CA ASN A 182 122.96 68.88 -42.14
C ASN A 182 123.78 70.07 -41.64
N ASN A 183 124.31 70.00 -40.41
CA ASN A 183 125.05 71.10 -39.81
C ASN A 183 126.42 71.29 -40.51
N PRO A 184 126.80 72.52 -40.93
CA PRO A 184 128.08 72.81 -41.59
C PRO A 184 129.29 72.32 -40.78
N LYS A 185 129.20 72.35 -39.45
CA LYS A 185 130.24 71.90 -38.52
C LYS A 185 130.52 70.40 -38.64
N LEU A 186 129.46 69.59 -38.78
CA LEU A 186 129.58 68.15 -39.02
C LEU A 186 130.16 67.87 -40.41
N GLN A 187 129.76 68.64 -41.43
CA GLN A 187 130.30 68.51 -42.78
C GLN A 187 131.80 68.83 -42.83
N ARG A 188 132.23 69.90 -42.14
CA ARG A 188 133.64 70.27 -41.96
C ARG A 188 134.43 69.14 -41.30
N PHE A 189 133.88 68.52 -40.26
CA PHE A 189 134.47 67.35 -39.59
C PHE A 189 134.58 66.12 -40.51
N LEU A 190 133.55 65.83 -41.29
CA LEU A 190 133.58 64.72 -42.26
C LEU A 190 134.63 64.95 -43.37
N ALA A 191 134.80 66.18 -43.83
CA ALA A 191 135.82 66.55 -44.80
C ALA A 191 137.24 66.32 -44.26
N PHE A 192 137.54 66.79 -43.05
CA PHE A 192 138.84 66.55 -42.40
C PHE A 192 139.09 65.07 -42.08
N LYS A 193 138.04 64.31 -41.73
CA LYS A 193 138.16 62.86 -41.50
C LYS A 193 138.60 62.11 -42.75
N SER A 194 138.16 62.57 -43.93
CA SER A 194 138.53 61.99 -45.22
C SER A 194 139.94 62.41 -45.66
N ASN A 195 140.37 63.64 -45.35
CA ASN A 195 141.69 64.15 -45.73
C ASN A 195 142.37 64.91 -44.56
N PRO A 196 143.26 64.25 -43.79
CA PRO A 196 143.83 64.83 -42.57
C PRO A 196 144.79 66.01 -42.84
N PRO A 197 144.59 67.19 -42.23
CA PRO A 197 145.41 68.37 -42.53
C PRO A 197 146.84 68.26 -41.97
N ARG A 198 147.85 68.68 -42.77
CA ARG A 198 149.29 68.66 -42.43
C ARG A 198 149.78 69.95 -41.76
N GLU A 199 149.08 71.07 -41.95
CA GLU A 199 149.41 72.39 -41.38
C GLU A 199 149.01 72.50 -39.90
N LYS A 200 149.82 73.22 -39.12
CA LYS A 200 149.74 73.25 -37.65
C LYS A 200 148.43 73.84 -37.12
N GLU A 201 147.91 74.89 -37.76
CA GLU A 201 146.65 75.57 -37.37
C GLU A 201 145.42 74.70 -37.68
N ALA A 202 145.31 74.14 -38.88
CA ALA A 202 144.23 73.23 -39.27
C ALA A 202 144.24 71.92 -38.46
N ARG A 203 145.41 71.48 -37.97
CA ARG A 203 145.54 70.32 -37.07
C ARG A 203 145.01 70.61 -35.66
N SER A 204 145.09 71.87 -35.20
CA SER A 204 144.45 72.32 -33.95
C SER A 204 142.92 72.32 -34.07
N GLU A 205 142.38 72.86 -35.17
CA GLU A 205 140.92 72.86 -35.44
C GLU A 205 140.37 71.44 -35.59
N TRP A 206 141.07 70.56 -36.31
CA TRP A 206 140.70 69.14 -36.41
C TRP A 206 140.64 68.46 -35.04
N ASN A 207 141.61 68.73 -34.15
CA ASN A 207 141.60 68.20 -32.79
C ASN A 207 140.46 68.79 -31.93
N ALA A 208 140.12 70.07 -32.11
CA ALA A 208 138.97 70.69 -31.45
C ALA A 208 137.64 70.06 -31.92
N LEU A 209 137.45 69.90 -33.24
CA LEU A 209 136.25 69.28 -33.81
C LEU A 209 136.13 67.79 -33.46
N LYS A 210 137.25 67.07 -33.36
CA LYS A 210 137.27 65.66 -32.90
C LYS A 210 136.80 65.51 -31.46
N ASN A 211 136.99 66.55 -30.65
CA ASN A 211 136.54 66.58 -29.26
C ASN A 211 135.23 67.34 -29.06
N ASP A 212 134.59 67.83 -30.14
CA ASP A 212 133.36 68.59 -30.05
C ASP A 212 132.19 67.73 -29.50
N PRO A 213 131.48 68.20 -28.45
CA PRO A 213 130.42 67.42 -27.83
C PRO A 213 129.27 67.07 -28.79
N GLU A 214 128.86 67.99 -29.67
CA GLU A 214 127.70 67.80 -30.56
C GLU A 214 128.03 66.80 -31.68
N ILE A 215 129.26 66.85 -32.22
CA ILE A 215 129.76 65.87 -33.19
C ILE A 215 129.85 64.48 -32.53
N ARG A 216 130.38 64.41 -31.30
CA ARG A 216 130.47 63.14 -30.57
C ARG A 216 129.09 62.57 -30.26
N ASP A 217 128.11 63.40 -29.89
CA ASP A 217 126.75 62.97 -29.58
C ASP A 217 125.98 62.55 -30.83
N PHE A 218 126.15 63.24 -31.96
CA PHE A 218 125.62 62.82 -33.26
C PHE A 218 126.14 61.42 -33.65
N PHE A 219 127.46 61.19 -33.59
CA PHE A 219 128.01 59.87 -33.91
C PHE A 219 127.69 58.81 -32.85
N ARG A 220 127.45 59.21 -31.59
CA ARG A 220 126.94 58.32 -30.53
C ARG A 220 125.53 57.85 -30.84
N MET A 221 124.69 58.76 -31.35
CA MET A 221 123.32 58.44 -31.76
C MET A 221 123.27 57.64 -33.07
N GLU A 222 124.11 57.93 -34.07
CA GLU A 222 124.30 57.08 -35.26
C GLU A 222 124.73 55.64 -34.91
N LYS A 223 125.57 55.50 -33.89
CA LYS A 223 126.01 54.19 -33.39
C LYS A 223 124.98 53.54 -32.45
N SER A 224 123.95 54.26 -32.01
CA SER A 224 122.94 53.74 -31.09
C SER A 224 122.17 52.60 -31.72
N SER A 225 122.00 51.52 -30.94
CA SER A 225 121.12 50.41 -31.32
C SER A 225 119.69 50.87 -31.52
N ASP A 226 119.23 51.86 -30.76
CA ASP A 226 117.83 52.31 -30.78
C ASP A 226 117.52 53.07 -32.07
N LEU A 227 118.45 53.89 -32.59
CA LEU A 227 118.26 54.61 -33.85
C LEU A 227 118.24 53.64 -35.06
N LYS A 228 119.14 52.65 -35.07
CA LYS A 228 119.14 51.58 -36.09
C LYS A 228 117.84 50.79 -36.09
N LEU A 229 117.30 50.50 -34.90
CA LEU A 229 116.02 49.83 -34.74
C LEU A 229 114.84 50.72 -35.13
N TYR A 230 114.88 52.01 -34.84
CA TYR A 230 113.88 53.00 -35.24
C TYR A 230 113.70 53.01 -36.76
N HIS A 231 114.78 53.22 -37.52
CA HIS A 231 114.71 53.24 -39.00
C HIS A 231 114.33 51.88 -39.60
N LYS A 232 114.69 50.77 -38.96
CA LYS A 232 114.27 49.43 -39.41
C LYS A 232 112.75 49.21 -39.27
N MET A 233 112.10 49.95 -38.39
CA MET A 233 110.68 49.82 -38.05
C MET A 233 109.81 50.89 -38.71
N GLU A 234 110.36 52.07 -38.97
CA GLU A 234 109.72 53.18 -39.69
C GLU A 234 109.11 52.69 -41.01
N GLY A 235 107.82 52.96 -41.22
CA GLY A 235 107.06 52.52 -42.40
C GLY A 235 106.57 51.05 -42.40
N ARG A 236 106.82 50.25 -41.35
CA ARG A 236 106.32 48.86 -41.29
C ARG A 236 104.88 48.74 -40.77
N HIS A 237 104.09 47.89 -41.41
CA HIS A 237 102.71 47.54 -41.02
C HIS A 237 102.54 47.09 -39.56
N VAL A 238 103.60 46.55 -38.94
CA VAL A 238 103.59 46.09 -37.54
C VAL A 238 103.27 47.19 -36.53
N ILE A 239 103.51 48.47 -36.88
CA ILE A 239 103.15 49.63 -36.05
C ILE A 239 101.64 49.84 -36.06
N ALA A 240 101.03 49.90 -37.25
CA ALA A 240 99.59 50.05 -37.41
C ALA A 240 98.81 48.91 -36.71
N ARG A 241 99.29 47.66 -36.87
CA ARG A 241 98.71 46.50 -36.19
C ARG A 241 98.80 46.59 -34.65
N PHE A 242 99.88 47.17 -34.12
CA PHE A 242 100.02 47.37 -32.67
C PHE A 242 99.04 48.41 -32.13
N GLU A 243 98.86 49.53 -32.85
CA GLU A 243 97.91 50.59 -32.47
C GLU A 243 96.45 50.12 -32.60
N GLU A 244 96.13 49.37 -33.66
CA GLU A 244 94.83 48.70 -33.86
C GLU A 244 94.51 47.76 -32.69
N LEU A 245 95.40 46.80 -32.39
CA LEU A 245 95.21 45.87 -31.28
C LEU A 245 95.08 46.58 -29.93
N THR A 246 95.82 47.67 -29.72
CA THR A 246 95.75 48.45 -28.48
C THR A 246 94.39 49.16 -28.35
N ARG A 247 93.84 49.65 -29.47
CA ARG A 247 92.50 50.25 -29.51
C ARG A 247 91.40 49.20 -29.31
N GLU A 248 91.45 48.09 -30.05
CA GLU A 248 90.46 47.00 -29.97
C GLU A 248 90.43 46.31 -28.61
N THR A 249 91.61 45.99 -28.04
CA THR A 249 91.69 45.40 -26.69
C THR A 249 91.48 46.42 -25.57
N GLY A 250 91.50 47.71 -25.91
CA GLY A 250 91.32 48.83 -25.00
C GLY A 250 89.86 49.15 -24.70
N THR A 251 88.92 48.69 -25.52
CA THR A 251 87.48 48.96 -25.36
C THR A 251 86.89 48.23 -24.15
N GLU A 252 85.83 48.81 -23.58
CA GLU A 252 85.14 48.23 -22.42
C GLU A 252 84.43 46.93 -22.81
N GLU A 253 83.87 46.86 -24.01
CA GLU A 253 83.20 45.67 -24.55
C GLU A 253 84.16 44.48 -24.64
N PHE A 254 85.39 44.71 -25.09
CA PHE A 254 86.41 43.66 -25.18
C PHE A 254 86.80 43.15 -23.79
N ARG A 255 86.99 44.06 -22.82
CA ARG A 255 87.31 43.69 -21.43
C ARG A 255 86.19 42.87 -20.81
N GLN A 256 84.94 43.29 -20.98
CA GLN A 256 83.75 42.59 -20.49
C GLN A 256 83.62 41.19 -21.10
N LYS A 257 83.84 41.07 -22.42
CA LYS A 257 83.84 39.78 -23.11
C LYS A 257 84.94 38.84 -22.60
N VAL A 258 86.14 39.37 -22.36
CA VAL A 258 87.25 38.61 -21.76
C VAL A 258 86.92 38.16 -20.33
N THR A 259 86.35 39.03 -19.49
CA THR A 259 85.90 38.64 -18.14
C THR A 259 84.82 37.56 -18.17
N TYR A 260 83.85 37.66 -19.08
CA TYR A 260 82.82 36.63 -19.26
C TYR A 260 83.41 35.28 -19.70
N LEU A 261 84.30 35.29 -20.70
CA LEU A 261 84.94 34.06 -21.20
C LEU A 261 85.82 33.37 -20.15
N LYS A 262 86.47 34.16 -19.29
CA LYS A 262 87.31 33.68 -18.18
C LYS A 262 86.50 33.23 -16.96
N ASP A 263 85.25 33.65 -16.81
CA ASP A 263 84.42 33.26 -15.68
C ASP A 263 84.11 31.75 -15.74
N PRO A 264 84.58 30.95 -14.75
CA PRO A 264 84.27 29.53 -14.68
C PRO A 264 82.80 29.27 -14.28
N ARG A 265 82.11 30.26 -13.68
CA ARG A 265 80.71 30.18 -13.23
C ARG A 265 79.74 30.88 -14.19
N LYS A 266 80.14 31.19 -15.42
CA LYS A 266 79.28 31.85 -16.43
C LYS A 266 77.98 31.09 -16.70
N LEU A 267 78.02 29.75 -16.68
CA LEU A 267 76.83 28.93 -16.81
C LEU A 267 75.91 29.16 -15.62
N GLU A 268 76.44 29.14 -14.39
CA GLU A 268 75.62 29.30 -13.18
C GLU A 268 74.92 30.66 -13.08
N LYS A 269 75.47 31.68 -13.77
CA LYS A 269 74.91 33.03 -13.87
C LYS A 269 73.92 33.19 -15.03
N SER A 270 73.83 32.22 -15.95
CA SER A 270 72.96 32.31 -17.12
C SER A 270 71.49 32.09 -16.75
N ASP A 271 70.59 32.64 -17.57
CA ASP A 271 69.16 32.42 -17.39
C ASP A 271 68.76 30.96 -17.64
N ALA A 272 69.50 30.25 -18.51
CA ALA A 272 69.37 28.81 -18.73
C ALA A 272 69.55 28.02 -17.42
N TRP A 273 70.56 28.38 -16.63
CA TRP A 273 70.83 27.72 -15.35
C TRP A 273 69.82 28.09 -14.27
N LYS A 274 69.30 29.33 -14.27
CA LYS A 274 68.19 29.73 -13.38
C LYS A 274 66.94 28.88 -13.67
N LYS A 275 66.56 28.71 -14.95
CA LYS A 275 65.44 27.85 -15.36
C LYS A 275 65.66 26.38 -14.96
N PHE A 276 66.86 25.85 -15.16
CA PHE A 276 67.19 24.48 -14.75
C PHE A 276 67.17 24.29 -13.23
N ARG A 277 67.67 25.25 -12.44
CA ARG A 277 67.55 25.22 -10.98
C ARG A 277 66.09 25.25 -10.56
N ARG A 278 65.28 26.11 -11.18
CA ARG A 278 63.83 26.18 -10.91
C ARG A 278 63.13 24.85 -11.21
N TYR A 279 63.48 24.17 -12.30
CA TYR A 279 63.01 22.80 -12.58
C TYR A 279 63.36 21.84 -11.44
N LYS A 280 64.62 21.83 -10.99
CA LYS A 280 65.07 20.95 -9.91
C LYS A 280 64.35 21.24 -8.59
N GLU A 281 64.18 22.51 -8.23
CA GLU A 281 63.44 22.96 -7.04
C GLU A 281 61.95 22.55 -7.10
N LEU A 282 61.30 22.78 -8.25
CA LEU A 282 59.90 22.35 -8.44
C LEU A 282 59.78 20.84 -8.37
N GLY A 283 60.77 20.11 -8.91
CA GLY A 283 60.84 18.65 -8.86
C GLY A 283 60.96 18.06 -7.45
N THR A 284 61.47 18.84 -6.49
CA THR A 284 61.51 18.47 -5.05
C THR A 284 60.33 19.01 -4.25
N SER A 285 59.48 19.84 -4.86
CA SER A 285 58.31 20.38 -4.17
C SER A 285 57.32 19.27 -3.81
N ASP A 286 56.72 19.37 -2.62
CA ASP A 286 55.80 18.36 -2.10
C ASP A 286 54.67 18.04 -3.10
N ASP A 287 54.07 19.06 -3.72
CA ASP A 287 53.00 18.88 -4.71
C ASP A 287 53.41 18.05 -5.94
N VAL A 288 54.59 18.34 -6.52
CA VAL A 288 55.06 17.61 -7.71
C VAL A 288 55.46 16.18 -7.36
N VAL A 289 56.09 15.98 -6.20
CA VAL A 289 56.45 14.65 -5.71
C VAL A 289 55.20 13.82 -5.41
N PHE A 290 54.23 14.42 -4.70
CA PHE A 290 52.93 13.83 -4.42
C PHE A 290 52.22 13.44 -5.72
N PHE A 291 52.06 14.38 -6.65
CA PHE A 291 51.36 14.14 -7.92
C PHE A 291 51.96 12.98 -8.71
N ARG A 292 53.30 12.95 -8.84
CA ARG A 292 54.01 11.87 -9.56
C ARG A 292 53.86 10.51 -8.89
N LYS A 293 53.87 10.45 -7.55
CA LYS A 293 53.68 9.20 -6.79
C LYS A 293 52.22 8.75 -6.85
N PHE A 294 51.27 9.66 -6.62
CA PHE A 294 49.84 9.38 -6.60
C PHE A 294 49.33 8.89 -7.96
N LYS A 295 49.76 9.52 -9.06
CA LYS A 295 49.45 9.09 -10.45
C LYS A 295 49.85 7.65 -10.73
N LYS A 296 50.87 7.13 -10.03
CA LYS A 296 51.36 5.75 -10.18
C LYS A 296 50.79 4.79 -9.12
N SER A 297 49.98 5.28 -8.17
CA SER A 297 49.51 4.47 -7.06
C SER A 297 48.53 3.38 -7.53
N PRO A 298 48.59 2.16 -6.96
CA PRO A 298 47.63 1.10 -7.28
C PRO A 298 46.18 1.50 -6.99
N LEU A 299 45.95 2.30 -5.96
CA LEU A 299 44.63 2.78 -5.60
C LEU A 299 44.05 3.74 -6.65
N TYR A 300 44.87 4.63 -7.22
CA TYR A 300 44.41 5.52 -8.31
C TYR A 300 44.14 4.75 -9.60
N ARG A 301 44.93 3.70 -9.90
CA ARG A 301 44.63 2.80 -11.03
C ARG A 301 43.29 2.09 -10.84
N ASN A 302 43.06 1.50 -9.67
CA ASN A 302 41.77 0.90 -9.33
C ASN A 302 40.62 1.93 -9.42
N TYR A 303 40.87 3.19 -9.04
CA TYR A 303 39.88 4.26 -9.21
C TYR A 303 39.48 4.45 -10.68
N LEU A 304 40.47 4.55 -11.58
CA LEU A 304 40.24 4.69 -13.02
C LEU A 304 39.57 3.45 -13.65
N ASP A 305 39.91 2.25 -13.19
CA ASP A 305 39.32 1.00 -13.69
C ASP A 305 37.85 0.86 -13.26
N MET A 306 37.52 1.33 -12.05
CA MET A 306 36.21 1.10 -11.44
C MET A 306 35.20 2.22 -11.69
N LYS A 307 35.63 3.47 -11.94
CA LYS A 307 34.75 4.65 -12.06
C LYS A 307 33.56 4.46 -13.02
N ASP A 308 33.79 3.75 -14.12
CA ASP A 308 32.81 3.50 -15.18
C ASP A 308 32.49 1.99 -15.30
N SER A 309 32.83 1.20 -14.28
CA SER A 309 32.63 -0.24 -14.31
C SER A 309 31.17 -0.62 -14.07
N PHE A 310 30.69 -1.63 -14.78
CA PHE A 310 29.36 -2.21 -14.57
C PHE A 310 29.15 -2.64 -13.10
N GLN A 311 30.17 -3.21 -12.46
CA GLN A 311 30.09 -3.68 -11.07
C GLN A 311 29.82 -2.53 -10.08
N LEU A 312 30.44 -1.36 -10.29
CA LEU A 312 30.18 -0.18 -9.45
C LEU A 312 28.78 0.37 -9.70
N GLY A 313 28.34 0.43 -10.97
CA GLY A 313 26.98 0.83 -11.34
C GLY A 313 25.93 -0.05 -10.66
N ARG A 314 26.09 -1.38 -10.77
CA ARG A 314 25.22 -2.36 -10.14
C ARG A 314 25.23 -2.27 -8.62
N TYR A 315 26.39 -2.04 -8.00
CA TYR A 315 26.48 -1.78 -6.56
C TYR A 315 25.67 -0.55 -6.14
N ARG A 316 25.79 0.57 -6.88
CA ARG A 316 25.04 1.80 -6.57
C ARG A 316 23.54 1.62 -6.75
N GLU A 317 23.12 0.94 -7.80
CA GLU A 317 21.72 0.58 -8.05
C GLU A 317 21.16 -0.25 -6.89
N LEU A 318 21.83 -1.34 -6.54
CA LEU A 318 21.40 -2.23 -5.45
C LEU A 318 21.44 -1.54 -4.09
N LYS A 319 22.41 -0.65 -3.85
CA LYS A 319 22.47 0.17 -2.63
C LYS A 319 21.24 1.07 -2.52
N ALA A 320 20.83 1.71 -3.61
CA ALA A 320 19.64 2.55 -3.64
C ALA A 320 18.36 1.72 -3.49
N LEU A 321 18.27 0.59 -4.20
CA LEU A 321 17.12 -0.32 -4.16
C LEU A 321 16.90 -0.90 -2.76
N THR A 322 17.93 -1.49 -2.16
CA THR A 322 17.84 -2.10 -0.81
C THR A 322 17.64 -1.06 0.30
N ALA A 323 18.01 0.20 0.07
CA ALA A 323 17.73 1.30 0.98
C ALA A 323 16.30 1.86 0.84
N SER A 324 15.58 1.55 -0.25
CA SER A 324 14.23 2.07 -0.49
C SER A 324 13.21 1.54 0.51
N ALA A 325 12.19 2.37 0.81
CA ALA A 325 11.09 1.96 1.69
C ALA A 325 10.34 0.75 1.12
N ALA A 326 10.04 0.75 -0.18
CA ALA A 326 9.35 -0.34 -0.86
C ALA A 326 10.08 -1.70 -0.71
N PHE A 327 11.41 -1.73 -0.85
CA PHE A 327 12.17 -2.96 -0.67
C PHE A 327 12.13 -3.44 0.79
N ARG A 328 12.27 -2.52 1.75
CA ARG A 328 12.19 -2.85 3.18
C ARG A 328 10.81 -3.38 3.56
N GLU A 329 9.74 -2.73 3.11
CA GLU A 329 8.37 -3.18 3.32
C GLU A 329 8.15 -4.56 2.73
N LYS A 330 8.57 -4.78 1.47
CA LYS A 330 8.47 -6.08 0.80
C LYS A 330 9.26 -7.16 1.53
N LYS A 331 10.47 -6.87 2.00
CA LYS A 331 11.26 -7.78 2.83
C LYS A 331 10.54 -8.11 4.14
N THR A 332 10.07 -7.10 4.87
CA THR A 332 9.33 -7.33 6.13
C THR A 332 8.08 -8.18 5.90
N TRP A 333 7.37 -7.98 4.79
CA TRP A 333 6.25 -8.83 4.39
C TRP A 333 6.69 -10.28 4.15
N LEU A 334 7.71 -10.49 3.32
CA LEU A 334 8.21 -11.83 2.96
C LEU A 334 8.81 -12.59 4.16
N GLU A 335 9.31 -11.88 5.18
CA GLU A 335 9.84 -12.45 6.42
C GLU A 335 8.76 -12.69 7.48
N ASP A 336 7.56 -12.12 7.34
CA ASP A 336 6.50 -12.23 8.32
C ASP A 336 5.83 -13.62 8.29
N ALA A 337 6.03 -14.40 9.35
CA ALA A 337 5.41 -15.72 9.48
C ALA A 337 3.88 -15.66 9.64
N ARG A 338 3.32 -14.50 10.03
CA ARG A 338 1.89 -14.26 10.27
C ARG A 338 1.21 -13.43 9.17
N LYS A 339 1.71 -13.51 7.94
CA LYS A 339 1.11 -12.87 6.76
C LYS A 339 -0.36 -13.25 6.56
N TRP A 340 -0.69 -14.51 6.79
CA TRP A 340 -2.05 -15.01 6.63
C TRP A 340 -3.01 -14.26 7.56
N GLU A 341 -2.67 -14.14 8.84
CA GLU A 341 -3.48 -13.44 9.84
C GLU A 341 -3.64 -11.94 9.56
N LYS A 342 -2.77 -11.37 8.73
CA LYS A 342 -2.83 -9.97 8.26
C LYS A 342 -3.50 -9.81 6.90
N SER A 343 -3.88 -10.89 6.24
CA SER A 343 -4.48 -10.86 4.91
C SER A 343 -5.97 -10.56 4.98
N GLU A 344 -6.51 -9.97 3.90
CA GLU A 344 -7.93 -9.68 3.79
C GLU A 344 -8.77 -10.97 3.84
N GLU A 345 -8.25 -12.04 3.23
CA GLU A 345 -8.90 -13.35 3.20
C GLU A 345 -9.03 -13.96 4.61
N TYR A 346 -8.04 -13.77 5.48
CA TYR A 346 -8.19 -14.19 6.88
C TYR A 346 -9.27 -13.38 7.60
N ALA A 347 -9.36 -12.07 7.36
CA ALA A 347 -10.43 -11.25 7.93
C ALA A 347 -11.82 -11.72 7.46
N GLN A 348 -11.97 -12.07 6.18
CA GLN A 348 -13.20 -12.66 5.63
C GLN A 348 -13.51 -14.03 6.25
N LEU A 349 -12.50 -14.87 6.49
CA LEU A 349 -12.69 -16.15 7.19
C LEU A 349 -13.14 -15.97 8.65
N GLN A 350 -12.58 -14.98 9.37
CA GLN A 350 -13.04 -14.65 10.72
C GLN A 350 -14.47 -14.09 10.71
N GLU A 351 -14.81 -13.27 9.72
CA GLU A 351 -16.18 -12.78 9.51
C GLU A 351 -17.16 -13.94 9.31
N PHE A 352 -16.81 -14.90 8.46
CA PHE A 352 -17.59 -16.13 8.24
C PHE A 352 -17.83 -16.89 9.54
N LEU A 353 -16.76 -17.16 10.32
CA LEU A 353 -16.85 -17.88 11.59
C LEU A 353 -17.72 -17.14 12.62
N ARG A 354 -17.70 -15.81 12.61
CA ARG A 354 -18.57 -14.97 13.44
C ARG A 354 -20.02 -15.05 12.97
N LEU A 355 -20.27 -14.88 11.67
CA LEU A 355 -21.62 -14.92 11.08
C LEU A 355 -22.27 -16.30 11.23
N LYS A 356 -21.50 -17.39 11.17
CA LYS A 356 -21.97 -18.75 11.44
C LYS A 356 -22.63 -18.89 12.82
N LYS A 357 -22.18 -18.11 13.80
CA LYS A 357 -22.72 -18.07 15.17
C LYS A 357 -23.79 -16.99 15.37
N HIS A 358 -24.09 -16.20 14.35
CA HIS A 358 -25.07 -15.14 14.46
C HIS A 358 -26.48 -15.71 14.66
N PRO A 359 -27.31 -15.16 15.57
CA PRO A 359 -28.61 -15.76 15.91
C PRO A 359 -29.52 -16.01 14.71
N LYS A 360 -29.59 -15.08 13.76
CA LYS A 360 -30.39 -15.25 12.53
C LYS A 360 -29.86 -16.39 11.65
N VAL A 361 -28.55 -16.49 11.48
CA VAL A 361 -27.92 -17.53 10.66
C VAL A 361 -28.10 -18.90 11.31
N ALA A 362 -27.91 -18.98 12.63
CA ALA A 362 -28.14 -20.20 13.40
C ALA A 362 -29.61 -20.64 13.33
N LEU A 363 -30.55 -19.70 13.53
CA LEU A 363 -31.99 -19.96 13.41
C LEU A 363 -32.35 -20.47 12.02
N TYR A 364 -31.90 -19.80 10.97
CA TYR A 364 -32.19 -20.22 9.60
C TYR A 364 -31.61 -21.61 9.33
N ASN A 365 -30.34 -21.84 9.67
CA ASN A 365 -29.70 -23.14 9.46
C ASN A 365 -30.33 -24.27 10.29
N GLN A 366 -30.91 -23.97 11.45
CA GLN A 366 -31.61 -24.93 12.28
C GLN A 366 -32.92 -25.41 11.64
N TYR A 367 -33.67 -24.51 10.99
CA TYR A 367 -35.02 -24.80 10.51
C TYR A 367 -35.17 -24.85 8.98
N LYS A 368 -34.11 -24.56 8.21
CA LYS A 368 -34.14 -24.62 6.74
C LYS A 368 -34.40 -26.03 6.19
N GLU A 369 -34.08 -27.04 6.97
CA GLU A 369 -34.30 -28.45 6.67
C GLU A 369 -35.40 -28.98 7.60
N GLY A 370 -36.36 -29.72 7.04
CA GLY A 370 -37.46 -30.35 7.79
C GLY A 370 -38.85 -29.73 7.54
N ASP A 371 -39.84 -30.26 8.25
CA ASP A 371 -41.27 -29.92 8.10
C ASP A 371 -41.84 -29.15 9.31
N HIS A 372 -40.95 -28.55 10.12
CA HIS A 372 -41.30 -27.81 11.35
C HIS A 372 -42.40 -26.76 11.15
N PHE A 373 -42.38 -26.09 10.00
CA PHE A 373 -43.34 -25.05 9.65
C PHE A 373 -44.38 -25.50 8.63
N ARG A 374 -44.48 -26.81 8.33
CA ARG A 374 -45.37 -27.34 7.29
C ARG A 374 -46.80 -26.87 7.45
N PHE A 375 -47.34 -26.89 8.66
CA PHE A 375 -48.70 -26.38 8.92
C PHE A 375 -48.84 -24.90 8.51
N LEU A 376 -47.89 -24.05 8.85
CA LEU A 376 -47.91 -22.62 8.53
C LEU A 376 -47.63 -22.34 7.04
N GLN A 377 -46.94 -23.26 6.36
CA GLN A 377 -46.70 -23.21 4.92
C GLN A 377 -47.92 -23.68 4.13
N GLU A 378 -48.67 -24.66 4.62
CA GLU A 378 -49.81 -25.26 3.92
C GLU A 378 -51.15 -24.59 4.23
N TRP A 379 -51.32 -24.01 5.43
CA TRP A 379 -52.61 -23.52 5.90
C TRP A 379 -52.61 -21.99 6.08
N GLN A 380 -53.72 -21.37 5.71
CA GLN A 380 -54.00 -19.95 5.98
C GLN A 380 -55.29 -19.80 6.76
N VAL A 381 -55.34 -18.81 7.64
CA VAL A 381 -56.58 -18.45 8.36
C VAL A 381 -57.55 -17.83 7.36
N THR A 382 -58.71 -18.45 7.18
CA THR A 382 -59.79 -18.01 6.28
C THR A 382 -60.92 -17.32 7.02
N PHE A 383 -61.11 -17.67 8.29
CA PHE A 383 -62.03 -17.00 9.20
C PHE A 383 -61.49 -17.06 10.62
N SER A 384 -61.64 -15.99 11.38
CA SER A 384 -61.38 -16.03 12.80
C SER A 384 -62.19 -14.97 13.54
N ASP A 385 -62.64 -15.35 14.73
CA ASP A 385 -63.24 -14.46 15.68
C ASP A 385 -62.79 -14.80 17.10
N ARG A 386 -62.26 -13.79 17.80
CA ARG A 386 -61.84 -13.87 19.20
C ARG A 386 -62.83 -13.17 20.14
N PHE A 387 -63.89 -12.57 19.59
CA PHE A 387 -64.93 -11.91 20.36
C PHE A 387 -64.38 -10.76 21.25
N ASP A 388 -63.36 -10.07 20.77
CA ASP A 388 -62.72 -8.93 21.46
C ASP A 388 -63.56 -7.64 21.37
N GLY A 389 -64.50 -7.57 20.42
CA GLY A 389 -65.42 -6.44 20.21
C GLY A 389 -66.64 -6.42 21.14
N GLN A 390 -67.49 -5.40 21.00
CA GLN A 390 -68.74 -5.26 21.78
C GLN A 390 -69.97 -5.92 21.12
N GLY A 391 -69.80 -6.65 20.03
CA GLY A 391 -70.88 -7.26 19.25
C GLY A 391 -70.39 -8.26 18.21
N SER A 392 -71.25 -8.62 17.25
CA SER A 392 -70.94 -9.63 16.24
C SER A 392 -70.06 -9.16 15.09
N ASP A 393 -69.72 -7.87 15.02
CA ASP A 393 -68.93 -7.21 13.95
C ASP A 393 -69.40 -7.57 12.52
N GLY A 394 -70.68 -7.92 12.35
CA GLY A 394 -71.27 -8.36 11.08
C GLY A 394 -70.88 -9.77 10.63
N LYS A 395 -70.04 -10.49 11.40
CA LYS A 395 -69.63 -11.88 11.13
C LYS A 395 -70.70 -12.91 11.48
N TRP A 396 -71.58 -12.57 12.43
CA TRP A 396 -72.63 -13.45 12.92
C TRP A 396 -74.01 -12.80 12.77
N ILE A 397 -74.98 -13.63 12.40
CA ILE A 397 -76.41 -13.33 12.51
C ILE A 397 -76.97 -14.01 13.75
N PHE A 398 -77.95 -13.41 14.44
CA PHE A 398 -78.63 -14.01 15.58
C PHE A 398 -79.85 -14.84 15.15
N ASN A 399 -79.67 -15.61 14.08
CA ASN A 399 -80.68 -16.44 13.47
C ASN A 399 -80.01 -17.68 12.82
N THR A 400 -80.81 -18.66 12.41
CA THR A 400 -80.33 -19.79 11.60
C THR A 400 -80.55 -19.50 10.11
N LEU A 401 -79.84 -20.19 9.22
CA LEU A 401 -80.08 -20.09 7.77
C LEU A 401 -81.58 -20.28 7.42
N TRP A 402 -82.23 -21.26 8.05
CA TRP A 402 -83.65 -21.56 7.81
C TRP A 402 -84.58 -20.53 8.44
N GLY A 403 -84.21 -19.98 9.60
CA GLY A 403 -84.93 -18.88 10.23
C GLY A 403 -84.89 -17.60 9.40
N GLU A 404 -83.77 -17.31 8.73
CA GLU A 404 -83.66 -16.21 7.76
C GLU A 404 -84.49 -16.47 6.50
N ARG A 405 -84.42 -17.69 5.94
CA ARG A 405 -85.08 -18.02 4.66
C ARG A 405 -86.60 -18.11 4.74
N PHE A 406 -87.17 -18.56 5.86
CA PHE A 406 -88.60 -18.82 5.96
C PHE A 406 -89.35 -17.80 6.84
N PRO A 407 -89.27 -17.83 8.20
CA PRO A 407 -90.04 -16.93 9.04
C PRO A 407 -89.44 -15.52 9.21
N GLY A 408 -88.23 -15.26 8.69
CA GLY A 408 -87.46 -14.02 8.87
C GLY A 408 -87.03 -13.74 10.32
N THR A 409 -87.26 -14.66 11.24
CA THR A 409 -87.03 -14.53 12.69
C THR A 409 -86.63 -15.88 13.27
N PRO A 410 -85.86 -15.94 14.37
CA PRO A 410 -85.56 -17.20 15.02
C PRO A 410 -86.83 -17.86 15.57
N PHE A 411 -86.83 -19.19 15.64
CA PHE A 411 -87.96 -19.98 16.11
C PHE A 411 -87.48 -21.23 16.85
N SER A 412 -88.25 -21.67 17.84
CA SER A 412 -87.95 -22.83 18.67
C SER A 412 -88.64 -24.09 18.15
N GLN A 413 -88.04 -25.26 18.39
CA GLN A 413 -88.60 -26.55 18.00
C GLN A 413 -89.74 -26.98 18.95
N PRO A 414 -90.58 -27.98 18.59
CA PRO A 414 -91.72 -28.38 19.42
C PRO A 414 -91.40 -28.69 20.90
N ALA A 415 -90.22 -29.26 21.17
CA ALA A 415 -89.79 -29.68 22.50
C ALA A 415 -88.98 -28.60 23.26
N ASP A 416 -88.67 -27.49 22.62
CA ASP A 416 -87.84 -26.42 23.20
C ASP A 416 -88.67 -25.59 24.20
N LEU A 417 -88.11 -25.36 25.39
CA LEU A 417 -88.73 -24.56 26.45
C LEU A 417 -88.34 -23.07 26.43
N GLN A 418 -87.42 -22.69 25.54
CA GLN A 418 -86.91 -21.34 25.39
C GLN A 418 -87.43 -20.63 24.14
N GLY A 419 -87.56 -19.30 24.22
CA GLY A 419 -87.66 -18.41 23.06
C GLY A 419 -86.33 -17.70 22.79
N TYR A 420 -86.05 -17.37 21.54
CA TYR A 420 -84.81 -16.69 21.16
C TYR A 420 -84.94 -15.17 21.27
N SER A 421 -83.94 -14.53 21.86
CA SER A 421 -83.99 -13.11 22.22
C SER A 421 -83.50 -12.16 21.13
N GLY A 422 -82.95 -12.69 20.03
CA GLY A 422 -82.42 -11.93 18.90
C GLY A 422 -81.04 -11.33 19.15
N GLY A 423 -80.21 -11.97 19.98
CA GLY A 423 -78.85 -11.53 20.32
C GLY A 423 -78.71 -10.86 21.69
N ARG A 424 -79.81 -10.58 22.39
CA ARG A 424 -79.79 -9.93 23.73
C ARG A 424 -79.23 -10.83 24.83
N ASN A 425 -79.30 -12.15 24.62
CA ASN A 425 -78.75 -13.18 25.47
C ASN A 425 -77.34 -13.61 25.03
N THR A 426 -76.78 -12.99 24.00
CA THR A 426 -75.40 -13.21 23.56
C THR A 426 -74.52 -12.10 24.08
N LEU A 427 -73.61 -12.45 25.00
CA LEU A 427 -72.71 -11.49 25.64
C LEU A 427 -71.31 -11.60 25.05
N PHE A 428 -70.72 -10.46 24.70
CA PHE A 428 -69.32 -10.32 24.29
C PHE A 428 -68.56 -9.65 25.43
N LYS A 429 -67.74 -10.40 26.17
CA LYS A 429 -67.01 -9.88 27.33
C LYS A 429 -65.66 -10.57 27.49
N GLU A 430 -64.61 -9.78 27.74
CA GLU A 430 -63.25 -10.27 28.04
C GLU A 430 -62.67 -11.20 26.94
N GLY A 431 -62.93 -10.90 25.67
CA GLY A 431 -62.45 -11.73 24.54
C GLY A 431 -63.13 -13.10 24.48
N ARG A 432 -64.42 -13.14 24.83
CA ARG A 432 -65.24 -14.35 24.84
C ARG A 432 -66.68 -14.03 24.47
N LEU A 433 -67.32 -15.02 23.87
CA LEU A 433 -68.74 -15.05 23.63
C LEU A 433 -69.43 -15.98 24.64
N ALA A 434 -70.54 -15.54 25.20
CA ALA A 434 -71.40 -16.38 26.04
C ALA A 434 -72.86 -16.32 25.56
N ILE A 435 -73.40 -17.45 25.12
CA ILE A 435 -74.86 -17.59 24.93
C ILE A 435 -75.47 -17.92 26.29
N GLN A 436 -76.31 -17.03 26.79
CA GLN A 436 -76.85 -17.09 28.14
C GLN A 436 -78.31 -17.54 28.15
N VAL A 437 -78.61 -18.61 28.86
CA VAL A 437 -79.99 -19.01 29.15
C VAL A 437 -80.45 -18.35 30.43
N ARG A 438 -81.59 -17.66 30.38
CA ARG A 438 -82.22 -16.99 31.52
C ARG A 438 -83.64 -17.48 31.73
N ARG A 439 -84.12 -17.40 32.97
CA ARG A 439 -85.54 -17.59 33.26
C ARG A 439 -86.23 -16.24 33.21
N GLU A 440 -86.90 -15.98 32.10
CA GLU A 440 -87.69 -14.78 31.86
C GLU A 440 -88.76 -15.08 30.82
N LYS A 441 -89.87 -14.33 30.89
CA LYS A 441 -90.92 -14.46 29.89
C LYS A 441 -90.45 -13.80 28.59
N VAL A 442 -90.47 -14.57 27.51
CA VAL A 442 -90.15 -14.07 26.17
C VAL A 442 -91.15 -14.57 25.15
N ALA A 443 -91.69 -13.65 24.34
CA ALA A 443 -92.53 -14.00 23.21
C ALA A 443 -91.65 -14.43 22.03
N GLY A 444 -92.01 -15.51 21.35
CA GLY A 444 -91.29 -16.02 20.19
C GLY A 444 -92.21 -16.83 19.27
N LYS A 445 -91.61 -17.59 18.35
CA LYS A 445 -92.33 -18.54 17.48
C LYS A 445 -91.88 -19.96 17.80
N ARG A 446 -92.83 -20.89 17.87
CA ARG A 446 -92.58 -22.34 17.94
C ARG A 446 -92.99 -22.97 16.61
N TRP A 447 -92.10 -23.75 16.01
CA TRP A 447 -92.48 -24.61 14.89
C TRP A 447 -93.39 -25.74 15.39
N GLN A 448 -94.53 -25.92 14.75
CA GLN A 448 -95.47 -27.00 15.03
C GLN A 448 -95.79 -27.75 13.73
N PRO A 449 -95.56 -29.07 13.65
CA PRO A 449 -95.94 -29.86 12.48
C PRO A 449 -97.42 -29.65 12.11
N GLY A 450 -97.69 -29.29 10.85
CA GLY A 450 -99.04 -29.02 10.33
C GLY A 450 -99.57 -27.60 10.56
N ALA A 451 -99.12 -26.89 11.61
CA ALA A 451 -99.58 -25.52 11.93
C ALA A 451 -98.56 -24.42 11.59
N GLY A 452 -97.31 -24.78 11.28
CA GLY A 452 -96.28 -23.81 10.88
C GLY A 452 -95.62 -23.13 12.07
N PHE A 453 -95.34 -21.83 11.95
CA PHE A 453 -94.70 -21.02 13.00
C PHE A 453 -95.76 -20.34 13.88
N VAL A 454 -95.99 -20.88 15.08
CA VAL A 454 -97.03 -20.41 16.00
C VAL A 454 -96.43 -19.46 17.04
N PRO A 455 -96.98 -18.25 17.26
CA PRO A 455 -96.58 -17.39 18.37
C PRO A 455 -96.71 -18.11 19.72
N THR A 456 -95.71 -18.02 20.57
CA THR A 456 -95.67 -18.75 21.85
C THR A 456 -94.91 -17.92 22.89
N ASP A 457 -95.44 -17.87 24.11
CA ASP A 457 -94.74 -17.35 25.27
C ASP A 457 -93.91 -18.45 25.93
N PHE A 458 -92.63 -18.18 26.11
CA PHE A 458 -91.67 -19.11 26.71
C PHE A 458 -91.28 -18.63 28.11
N ALA A 459 -91.02 -19.58 29.00
CA ALA A 459 -90.57 -19.30 30.37
C ALA A 459 -89.05 -19.08 30.49
N TYR A 460 -88.32 -19.43 29.43
CA TYR A 460 -86.89 -19.27 29.31
C TYR A 460 -86.55 -18.46 28.06
N SER A 461 -85.50 -17.67 28.13
CA SER A 461 -84.88 -17.03 26.97
C SER A 461 -83.50 -17.62 26.72
N SER A 462 -83.11 -17.66 25.45
CA SER A 462 -81.79 -18.08 24.99
C SER A 462 -81.45 -17.33 23.70
N ASP A 463 -80.33 -17.67 23.09
CA ASP A 463 -79.94 -17.22 21.75
C ASP A 463 -79.36 -18.34 20.91
N LEU A 464 -79.29 -18.03 19.63
CA LEU A 464 -78.51 -18.75 18.64
C LEU A 464 -77.82 -17.75 17.73
N LEU A 465 -76.75 -18.20 17.10
CA LEU A 465 -75.99 -17.41 16.16
C LEU A 465 -75.33 -18.26 15.10
N SER A 466 -75.23 -17.70 13.90
CA SER A 466 -74.78 -18.41 12.71
C SER A 466 -73.88 -17.51 11.86
N THR A 467 -72.98 -18.15 11.11
CA THR A 467 -72.22 -17.47 10.03
C THR A 467 -72.94 -17.57 8.69
N ALA A 468 -74.17 -18.11 8.63
CA ALA A 468 -74.97 -18.19 7.42
C ALA A 468 -75.07 -16.82 6.70
N GLY A 469 -74.78 -16.81 5.40
CA GLY A 469 -74.74 -15.59 4.59
C GLY A 469 -73.58 -14.63 4.89
N ARG A 470 -72.70 -14.95 5.85
CA ARG A 470 -71.53 -14.14 6.26
C ARG A 470 -70.21 -14.84 5.97
N PHE A 471 -70.12 -16.12 6.32
CA PHE A 471 -68.97 -16.98 6.05
C PHE A 471 -69.42 -18.43 5.90
N ALA A 472 -68.93 -19.10 4.87
CA ALA A 472 -69.04 -20.53 4.69
C ALA A 472 -67.77 -21.02 4.00
N GLN A 473 -67.33 -22.24 4.33
CA GLN A 473 -66.12 -22.82 3.74
C GLN A 473 -66.36 -24.26 3.31
N LYS A 474 -65.81 -24.62 2.15
CA LYS A 474 -65.71 -25.99 1.68
C LYS A 474 -64.34 -26.55 2.07
N GLU A 475 -64.33 -27.70 2.75
CA GLU A 475 -63.14 -28.38 3.26
C GLU A 475 -62.27 -27.54 4.22
N GLY A 476 -61.18 -28.12 4.70
CA GLY A 476 -60.22 -27.48 5.59
C GLY A 476 -60.45 -27.75 7.07
N ILE A 477 -59.96 -26.86 7.92
CA ILE A 477 -59.96 -27.06 9.38
C ILE A 477 -60.90 -26.07 10.02
N PHE A 478 -61.79 -26.56 10.87
CA PHE A 478 -62.72 -25.78 11.68
C PHE A 478 -62.38 -26.00 13.15
N GLU A 479 -62.13 -24.92 13.90
CA GLU A 479 -61.80 -24.96 15.31
C GLU A 479 -62.71 -24.05 16.13
N VAL A 480 -63.08 -24.54 17.31
CA VAL A 480 -63.75 -23.74 18.33
C VAL A 480 -63.15 -24.05 19.69
N LYS A 481 -62.84 -23.00 20.45
CA LYS A 481 -62.43 -23.12 21.86
C LYS A 481 -63.64 -22.91 22.76
N VAL A 482 -64.06 -23.95 23.46
CA VAL A 482 -65.28 -23.94 24.28
C VAL A 482 -64.96 -24.35 25.71
N LYS A 483 -65.59 -23.69 26.69
CA LYS A 483 -65.57 -24.17 28.08
C LYS A 483 -66.56 -25.31 28.24
N PHE A 484 -66.07 -26.50 28.55
CA PHE A 484 -66.88 -27.70 28.67
C PHE A 484 -67.58 -27.77 30.03
N SER A 485 -68.81 -27.27 30.13
CA SER A 485 -69.61 -27.25 31.36
C SER A 485 -71.02 -27.80 31.11
N PRO A 486 -71.18 -29.12 30.86
CA PRO A 486 -72.46 -29.70 30.49
C PRO A 486 -73.48 -29.66 31.63
N LEU A 487 -74.73 -29.32 31.27
CA LEU A 487 -75.88 -29.27 32.17
C LEU A 487 -77.03 -30.10 31.58
N PRO A 488 -77.58 -31.13 32.26
CA PRO A 488 -78.59 -32.02 31.66
C PRO A 488 -79.82 -31.32 31.08
N GLU A 489 -80.21 -30.19 31.67
CA GLU A 489 -81.40 -29.42 31.31
C GLU A 489 -81.19 -28.49 30.10
N VAL A 490 -79.93 -28.27 29.69
CA VAL A 490 -79.56 -27.34 28.60
C VAL A 490 -78.64 -28.00 27.60
N VAL A 491 -79.07 -28.09 26.34
CA VAL A 491 -78.23 -28.53 25.24
C VAL A 491 -77.53 -27.33 24.62
N SER A 492 -76.21 -27.22 24.73
CA SER A 492 -75.46 -26.19 24.01
C SER A 492 -74.55 -26.81 22.97
N SER A 493 -74.63 -26.33 21.74
CA SER A 493 -74.02 -26.96 20.58
C SER A 493 -73.29 -25.95 19.69
N CYS A 494 -72.12 -26.33 19.20
CA CYS A 494 -71.43 -25.70 18.08
C CYS A 494 -71.27 -26.74 16.97
N HIS A 495 -71.93 -26.50 15.84
CA HIS A 495 -71.99 -27.42 14.72
C HIS A 495 -71.96 -26.68 13.38
N LEU A 496 -71.65 -27.40 12.32
CA LEU A 496 -71.62 -26.91 10.96
C LEU A 496 -72.78 -27.50 10.16
N LEU A 497 -73.41 -26.68 9.33
CA LEU A 497 -74.46 -27.07 8.39
C LEU A 497 -74.12 -26.57 7.00
N GLY A 498 -74.47 -27.35 5.98
CA GLY A 498 -74.53 -26.88 4.60
C GLY A 498 -75.81 -26.10 4.32
N GLU A 499 -75.91 -25.53 3.12
CA GLU A 499 -77.15 -24.87 2.68
C GLU A 499 -78.26 -25.85 2.27
N GLU A 500 -77.87 -27.04 1.82
CA GLU A 500 -78.79 -28.13 1.51
C GLU A 500 -78.97 -29.06 2.72
N PRO A 501 -80.13 -29.73 2.87
CA PRO A 501 -80.32 -30.77 3.86
C PRO A 501 -79.21 -31.83 3.75
N GLY A 502 -78.36 -31.91 4.77
CA GLY A 502 -77.17 -32.73 4.79
C GLY A 502 -76.75 -33.07 6.21
N HIS A 503 -75.59 -33.72 6.35
CA HIS A 503 -75.07 -34.10 7.66
C HIS A 503 -74.75 -32.88 8.52
N GLN A 504 -75.14 -32.93 9.80
CA GLN A 504 -74.74 -31.90 10.77
C GLN A 504 -73.41 -32.33 11.41
N LEU A 505 -72.35 -31.57 11.11
CA LEU A 505 -71.01 -31.82 11.63
C LEU A 505 -70.87 -31.12 12.97
N THR A 506 -70.94 -31.88 14.06
CA THR A 506 -70.97 -31.34 15.43
C THR A 506 -69.54 -31.30 15.99
N LEU A 507 -69.00 -30.09 16.20
CA LEU A 507 -67.70 -29.93 16.86
C LEU A 507 -67.79 -30.26 18.35
N VAL A 508 -68.84 -29.75 19.01
CA VAL A 508 -69.16 -30.06 20.40
C VAL A 508 -70.64 -29.85 20.67
N GLU A 509 -71.24 -30.81 21.36
CA GLU A 509 -72.55 -30.71 21.98
C GLU A 509 -72.40 -31.04 23.46
N THR A 510 -72.94 -30.18 24.31
CA THR A 510 -72.99 -30.33 25.77
C THR A 510 -74.44 -30.45 26.20
N GLY A 511 -74.70 -31.08 27.34
CA GLY A 511 -76.05 -31.24 27.86
C GLY A 511 -76.25 -32.60 28.52
N PRO A 512 -77.41 -33.27 28.34
CA PRO A 512 -77.67 -34.58 28.93
C PRO A 512 -76.80 -35.68 28.33
N GLN A 513 -76.45 -35.57 27.05
CA GLN A 513 -75.53 -36.48 26.35
C GLN A 513 -74.42 -35.69 25.65
N PRO A 514 -73.37 -35.26 26.38
CA PRO A 514 -72.27 -34.53 25.78
C PRO A 514 -71.55 -35.38 24.74
N ARG A 515 -71.35 -34.85 23.53
CA ARG A 515 -70.84 -35.61 22.38
C ARG A 515 -70.21 -34.72 21.31
N LEU A 516 -69.43 -35.33 20.42
CA LEU A 516 -68.98 -34.75 19.15
C LEU A 516 -69.05 -35.80 18.05
N GLY A 517 -69.06 -35.37 16.79
CA GLY A 517 -69.17 -36.25 15.63
C GLY A 517 -70.13 -35.70 14.60
N VAL A 518 -70.92 -36.58 13.99
CA VAL A 518 -71.81 -36.24 12.89
C VAL A 518 -73.21 -36.79 13.13
N LEU A 519 -74.23 -35.97 12.87
CA LEU A 519 -75.61 -36.41 12.77
C LEU A 519 -75.95 -36.64 11.30
N VAL A 520 -76.16 -37.91 10.96
CA VAL A 520 -76.43 -38.39 9.60
C VAL A 520 -77.95 -38.42 9.39
N PHE A 521 -78.39 -37.77 8.31
CA PHE A 521 -79.77 -37.77 7.85
C PHE A 521 -79.87 -38.66 6.60
N SER A 522 -80.56 -39.80 6.71
CA SER A 522 -80.73 -40.77 5.62
C SER A 522 -82.18 -40.79 5.16
N GLY A 523 -82.60 -39.77 4.40
CA GLY A 523 -83.95 -39.70 3.83
C GLY A 523 -85.07 -39.82 4.90
N ASN A 524 -85.91 -40.84 4.78
CA ASN A 524 -87.04 -41.10 5.67
C ASN A 524 -86.67 -41.83 6.98
N GLU A 525 -85.40 -42.20 7.17
CA GLU A 525 -84.95 -42.83 8.42
C GLU A 525 -84.74 -41.80 9.53
N LYS A 526 -84.87 -42.27 10.78
CA LYS A 526 -84.57 -41.42 11.95
C LYS A 526 -83.10 -40.99 11.91
N PRO A 527 -82.79 -39.70 12.18
CA PRO A 527 -81.41 -39.22 12.21
C PRO A 527 -80.54 -40.05 13.16
N ARG A 528 -79.35 -40.44 12.69
CA ARG A 528 -78.40 -41.25 13.46
C ARG A 528 -77.16 -40.44 13.80
N PHE A 529 -76.79 -40.41 15.08
CA PHE A 529 -75.55 -39.79 15.52
C PHE A 529 -74.40 -40.79 15.51
N GLU A 530 -73.30 -40.44 14.86
CA GLU A 530 -72.05 -41.20 14.84
C GLU A 530 -70.94 -40.34 15.43
N GLY A 531 -70.27 -40.81 16.47
CA GLY A 531 -69.27 -40.01 17.15
C GLY A 531 -68.81 -40.55 18.49
N VAL A 532 -68.32 -39.65 19.33
CA VAL A 532 -67.73 -39.96 20.65
C VAL A 532 -68.47 -39.19 21.75
N ASP A 533 -68.75 -39.89 22.84
CA ASP A 533 -69.30 -39.30 24.05
C ASP A 533 -68.23 -38.60 24.91
N LEU A 534 -68.56 -37.40 25.41
CA LEU A 534 -67.65 -36.50 26.13
C LEU A 534 -67.84 -36.56 27.65
N LYS A 535 -68.56 -37.56 28.18
CA LYS A 535 -68.95 -37.62 29.59
C LYS A 535 -67.78 -37.67 30.59
N HIS A 536 -66.60 -38.13 30.16
CA HIS A 536 -65.38 -38.19 30.97
C HIS A 536 -64.44 -36.99 30.79
N LEU A 537 -64.82 -36.04 29.93
CA LEU A 537 -64.08 -34.78 29.78
C LEU A 537 -64.21 -33.96 31.06
N LYS A 538 -63.09 -33.42 31.57
CA LYS A 538 -63.12 -32.63 32.82
C LYS A 538 -63.99 -31.39 32.60
N ARG A 539 -64.90 -31.15 33.54
CA ARG A 539 -65.83 -30.01 33.48
C ARG A 539 -65.11 -28.70 33.80
N ASP A 540 -65.74 -27.60 33.38
CA ASP A 540 -65.33 -26.23 33.67
C ASP A 540 -63.93 -25.86 33.16
N LYS A 541 -63.48 -26.55 32.09
CA LYS A 541 -62.22 -26.32 31.40
C LYS A 541 -62.43 -25.97 29.93
N PHE A 542 -61.54 -25.16 29.38
CA PHE A 542 -61.50 -24.88 27.96
C PHE A 542 -60.83 -26.01 27.19
N TYR A 543 -61.45 -26.38 26.07
CA TYR A 543 -60.93 -27.33 25.10
C TYR A 543 -61.03 -26.75 23.70
N ILE A 544 -60.05 -27.09 22.85
CA ILE A 544 -60.09 -26.79 21.42
C ILE A 544 -60.70 -28.00 20.73
N PHE A 545 -61.93 -27.85 20.26
CA PHE A 545 -62.60 -28.83 19.41
C PHE A 545 -62.28 -28.48 17.95
N ARG A 546 -61.69 -29.43 17.24
CA ARG A 546 -61.28 -29.29 15.85
C ARG A 546 -61.97 -30.33 14.99
N LEU A 547 -62.43 -29.92 13.82
CA LEU A 547 -62.79 -30.80 12.71
C LEU A 547 -61.85 -30.51 11.54
N GLU A 548 -61.16 -31.55 11.07
CA GLU A 548 -60.40 -31.51 9.81
C GLU A 548 -61.21 -32.25 8.75
N TRP A 549 -61.47 -31.57 7.63
CA TRP A 549 -62.25 -32.08 6.51
C TRP A 549 -61.42 -32.01 5.22
N GLU A 550 -61.19 -33.15 4.60
CA GLU A 550 -60.50 -33.29 3.31
C GLU A 550 -61.22 -34.34 2.44
N GLY A 551 -61.83 -33.92 1.34
CA GLY A 551 -62.67 -34.78 0.50
C GLY A 551 -63.74 -35.53 1.30
N SER A 552 -63.69 -36.87 1.29
CA SER A 552 -64.62 -37.72 2.04
C SER A 552 -64.21 -37.98 3.49
N HIS A 553 -63.05 -37.48 3.93
CA HIS A 553 -62.45 -37.84 5.22
C HIS A 553 -62.63 -36.73 6.24
N PHE A 554 -63.06 -37.13 7.43
CA PHE A 554 -63.35 -36.22 8.52
C PHE A 554 -62.71 -36.71 9.82
N THR A 555 -61.95 -35.83 10.46
CA THR A 555 -61.22 -36.12 11.69
C THR A 555 -61.55 -35.09 12.76
N TRP A 556 -62.13 -35.54 13.87
CA TRP A 556 -62.35 -34.71 15.05
C TRP A 556 -61.19 -34.86 16.01
N LYS A 557 -60.68 -33.72 16.48
CA LYS A 557 -59.65 -33.64 17.50
C LYS A 557 -60.12 -32.83 18.69
N ILE A 558 -59.65 -33.21 19.87
CA ILE A 558 -59.72 -32.38 21.08
C ILE A 558 -58.30 -32.07 21.48
N ASN A 559 -57.95 -30.78 21.58
CA ASN A 559 -56.60 -30.33 21.95
C ASN A 559 -55.52 -31.04 21.10
N ASP A 560 -55.66 -30.97 19.78
CA ASP A 560 -54.81 -31.62 18.77
C ASP A 560 -54.73 -33.17 18.79
N CYS A 561 -55.45 -33.83 19.69
CA CYS A 561 -55.51 -35.29 19.74
C CYS A 561 -56.70 -35.82 18.93
N PRO A 562 -56.50 -36.69 17.91
CA PRO A 562 -57.60 -37.29 17.16
C PRO A 562 -58.42 -38.23 18.05
N VAL A 563 -59.71 -37.96 18.14
CA VAL A 563 -60.65 -38.71 18.98
C VAL A 563 -61.67 -39.50 18.17
N PHE A 564 -62.09 -38.99 17.00
CA PHE A 564 -63.05 -39.64 16.12
C PHE A 564 -62.69 -39.38 14.66
N GLU A 565 -62.84 -40.41 13.82
CA GLU A 565 -62.59 -40.33 12.38
C GLU A 565 -63.72 -41.08 11.67
N THR A 566 -64.20 -40.53 10.55
CA THR A 566 -65.19 -41.20 9.71
C THR A 566 -65.05 -40.79 8.24
N ARG A 567 -65.73 -41.51 7.36
CA ARG A 567 -65.88 -41.15 5.95
C ARG A 567 -67.33 -40.85 5.64
N LEU A 568 -67.58 -39.72 4.98
CA LEU A 568 -68.91 -39.28 4.61
C LEU A 568 -68.97 -39.00 3.10
N SER A 569 -70.12 -39.31 2.48
CA SER A 569 -70.37 -39.04 1.06
C SER A 569 -70.82 -37.60 0.78
N LYS A 570 -71.23 -36.85 1.81
CA LYS A 570 -71.65 -35.44 1.79
C LYS A 570 -70.94 -34.72 2.96
N PRO A 571 -70.51 -33.45 2.82
CA PRO A 571 -71.18 -32.36 2.09
C PRO A 571 -70.58 -32.03 0.71
N ASP A 572 -71.43 -31.82 -0.30
CA ASP A 572 -71.01 -31.37 -1.63
C ASP A 572 -70.66 -29.87 -1.68
N GLY A 573 -71.22 -29.08 -0.75
CA GLY A 573 -71.12 -27.62 -0.67
C GLY A 573 -70.47 -27.08 0.62
N PRO A 574 -70.25 -25.76 0.71
CA PRO A 574 -69.63 -25.13 1.87
C PRO A 574 -70.53 -25.22 3.11
N VAL A 575 -69.89 -25.29 4.28
CA VAL A 575 -70.59 -25.32 5.58
C VAL A 575 -70.32 -24.05 6.38
N HIS A 576 -71.29 -23.67 7.21
CA HIS A 576 -71.23 -22.49 8.08
C HIS A 576 -71.44 -22.89 9.54
N PHE A 577 -70.85 -22.14 10.47
CA PHE A 577 -71.04 -22.34 11.91
C PHE A 577 -72.44 -21.99 12.37
N ASN A 578 -72.94 -22.78 13.30
CA ASN A 578 -74.14 -22.53 14.09
C ASN A 578 -73.81 -22.81 15.56
N MET A 579 -74.13 -21.87 16.43
CA MET A 579 -73.99 -21.98 17.89
C MET A 579 -75.32 -21.65 18.55
N LEU A 580 -75.74 -22.47 19.50
CA LEU A 580 -77.03 -22.30 20.17
C LEU A 580 -77.06 -22.96 21.55
N SER A 581 -78.03 -22.55 22.35
CA SER A 581 -78.39 -23.21 23.62
C SER A 581 -79.90 -23.47 23.67
N LEU A 582 -80.29 -24.73 23.81
CA LEU A 582 -81.68 -25.21 23.93
C LEU A 582 -81.98 -25.58 25.38
N VAL A 583 -83.20 -25.29 25.83
CA VAL A 583 -83.70 -25.71 27.14
C VAL A 583 -84.60 -26.92 26.94
N VAL A 584 -84.13 -28.07 27.42
CA VAL A 584 -84.80 -29.38 27.23
C VAL A 584 -85.42 -29.90 28.53
N GLY A 585 -85.27 -29.17 29.63
CA GLY A 585 -85.87 -29.47 30.93
C GLY A 585 -85.89 -28.24 31.85
N GLU A 586 -86.65 -28.32 32.93
CA GLU A 586 -86.74 -27.25 33.92
C GLU A 586 -85.41 -27.04 34.67
N ILE A 587 -84.88 -25.81 34.63
CA ILE A 587 -83.57 -25.48 35.20
C ILE A 587 -83.74 -25.01 36.65
N PRO A 588 -83.05 -25.62 37.65
CA PRO A 588 -83.07 -25.10 39.01
C PRO A 588 -82.55 -23.67 39.09
N GLY A 589 -83.22 -22.83 39.88
CA GLY A 589 -82.87 -21.41 40.03
C GLY A 589 -81.40 -21.16 40.43
N SER A 590 -80.81 -22.05 41.22
CA SER A 590 -79.40 -21.98 41.65
C SER A 590 -78.39 -22.20 40.53
N ARG A 591 -78.81 -22.75 39.38
CA ARG A 591 -77.97 -23.02 38.21
C ARG A 591 -78.16 -21.98 37.10
N LEU A 592 -79.04 -21.00 37.29
CA LEU A 592 -79.26 -19.89 36.36
C LEU A 592 -78.40 -18.67 36.73
N PRO A 593 -77.95 -17.88 35.74
CA PRO A 593 -78.05 -18.15 34.31
C PRO A 593 -77.06 -19.24 33.85
N VAL A 594 -77.40 -19.98 32.78
CA VAL A 594 -76.51 -21.00 32.19
C VAL A 594 -75.78 -20.38 31.02
N ASN A 595 -74.45 -20.49 30.98
CA ASN A 595 -73.63 -19.89 29.93
C ASN A 595 -72.97 -20.97 29.05
N PHE A 596 -73.15 -20.85 27.74
CA PHE A 596 -72.31 -21.53 26.75
C PHE A 596 -71.15 -20.61 26.36
N GLU A 597 -70.00 -20.79 27.01
CA GLU A 597 -68.82 -19.93 26.83
C GLU A 597 -67.90 -20.42 25.70
N VAL A 598 -67.66 -19.54 24.74
CA VAL A 598 -66.80 -19.74 23.57
C VAL A 598 -65.68 -18.70 23.62
N GLY A 599 -64.43 -19.16 23.63
CA GLY A 599 -63.25 -18.29 23.63
C GLY A 599 -62.94 -17.71 22.26
N TRP A 600 -62.92 -18.56 21.22
CA TRP A 600 -62.71 -18.11 19.84
C TRP A 600 -63.17 -19.18 18.85
N VAL A 601 -63.38 -18.75 17.61
CA VAL A 601 -63.61 -19.59 16.44
C VAL A 601 -62.52 -19.30 15.41
N ARG A 602 -62.04 -20.35 14.73
CA ARG A 602 -61.04 -20.20 13.67
C ARG A 602 -61.22 -21.26 12.60
N CYS A 603 -61.11 -20.85 11.34
CA CYS A 603 -61.00 -21.74 10.20
C CYS A 603 -59.67 -21.57 9.50
N TYR A 604 -59.20 -22.68 8.93
CA TYR A 604 -58.07 -22.69 8.01
C TYR A 604 -58.47 -23.31 6.69
N GLY A 605 -58.08 -22.66 5.60
CA GLY A 605 -58.09 -23.22 4.26
C GLY A 605 -56.68 -23.60 3.84
N LYS A 606 -56.54 -24.60 2.96
CA LYS A 606 -55.25 -24.85 2.32
C LYS A 606 -54.87 -23.63 1.49
N LYS A 607 -53.61 -23.20 1.56
CA LYS A 607 -53.06 -22.21 0.64
C LYS A 607 -53.05 -22.83 -0.75
N ASN A 608 -53.60 -22.12 -1.72
CA ASN A 608 -53.36 -22.48 -3.12
C ASN A 608 -51.86 -22.26 -3.36
N GLY A 609 -51.16 -23.32 -3.75
CA GLY A 609 -49.72 -23.29 -4.04
C GLY A 609 -49.37 -22.31 -5.14
#